data_AF-A0A212IZM1-F1
#
_entry.id   AF-A0A212IZM1-F1
#
_cell.length_a   1.000
_cell.length_b   1.000
_cell.length_c   1.000
_cell.angle_alpha   90.00
_cell.angle_beta   90.00
_cell.angle_gamma   90.00
#
_symmetry.space_group_name_H-M   'P 1'
#
loop_
_entity.id
_entity.type
_entity.pdbx_description
1 polymer ?
#
loop_
_entity_poly.entity_id
_entity_poly.type
_entity_poly.pdbx_seq_one_letter_code
_entity_poly.pdbx_strand_id
1 'polypeptide(L)'
;MNTFISYLKKNRKIIYGVLLASCFFSFISPPIALFMGLTFALICDQPHPNFNKKSSKYLLQFSVVGLGFGMNLHQALESGKDGMVFTIISVVGTLLIGSFIAWRMKVNKKTGYLISSGTAICGGSAIAAIGPVIKADESQISVSLGTVFILNAIALFVFPILGHNFGLTEHQFGLWSAIAIHDTSSVVGASSAYGEEALKVATTVKLTRALWIIPIAFVTSFIFKILNYLTYETN
;
A
#
# COMPACT_ATOMS: atom_id res chain seq x y z
N MET A 1 2.44 -33.15 -8.63
CA MET A 1 2.59 -31.69 -8.68
C MET A 1 2.25 -31.08 -10.05
N ASN A 2 2.88 -31.54 -11.14
CA ASN A 2 2.71 -30.94 -12.47
C ASN A 2 1.29 -31.05 -13.06
N THR A 3 0.57 -32.13 -12.80
CA THR A 3 -0.81 -32.33 -13.30
C THR A 3 -1.82 -31.39 -12.66
N PHE A 4 -1.67 -31.13 -11.35
CA PHE A 4 -2.53 -30.21 -10.61
C PHE A 4 -2.31 -28.75 -11.04
N ILE A 5 -1.05 -28.33 -11.16
CA ILE A 5 -0.71 -26.97 -11.65
C ILE A 5 -1.20 -26.78 -13.09
N SER A 6 -1.08 -27.80 -13.94
CA SER A 6 -1.61 -27.76 -15.31
C SER A 6 -3.14 -27.59 -15.34
N TYR A 7 -3.87 -28.31 -14.46
CA TYR A 7 -5.31 -28.16 -14.31
C TYR A 7 -5.70 -26.75 -13.85
N LEU A 8 -4.99 -26.20 -12.85
CA LEU A 8 -5.20 -24.84 -12.37
C LEU A 8 -4.96 -23.80 -13.47
N LYS A 9 -3.87 -23.94 -14.24
CA LYS A 9 -3.56 -23.04 -15.37
C LYS A 9 -4.59 -23.13 -16.51
N LYS A 10 -5.15 -24.32 -16.75
CA LYS A 10 -6.22 -24.55 -17.75
C LYS A 10 -7.52 -23.85 -17.35
N ASN A 11 -7.88 -23.93 -16.07
CA ASN A 11 -9.13 -23.37 -15.53
C ASN A 11 -8.98 -21.99 -14.89
N ARG A 12 -7.84 -21.30 -15.11
CA ARG A 12 -7.48 -20.06 -14.42
C ARG A 12 -8.54 -18.97 -14.45
N LYS A 13 -9.29 -18.82 -15.55
CA LYS A 13 -10.34 -17.79 -15.68
C LYS A 13 -11.52 -18.05 -14.74
N ILE A 14 -11.92 -19.31 -14.62
CA ILE A 14 -13.03 -19.74 -13.75
C ILE A 14 -12.60 -19.59 -12.29
N ILE A 15 -11.40 -20.06 -11.95
CA ILE A 15 -10.84 -19.94 -10.59
C ILE A 15 -10.73 -18.47 -10.19
N TYR A 16 -10.25 -17.60 -11.09
CA TYR A 16 -10.19 -16.16 -10.86
C TYR A 16 -11.58 -15.55 -10.57
N GLY A 17 -12.59 -15.92 -11.37
CA GLY A 17 -13.96 -15.45 -11.15
C GLY A 17 -14.54 -15.90 -9.79
N VAL A 18 -14.29 -17.17 -9.41
CA VAL A 18 -14.72 -17.71 -8.11
C VAL A 18 -14.02 -17.01 -6.95
N LEU A 19 -12.70 -16.80 -7.02
CA LEU A 19 -11.95 -16.08 -6.00
C LEU A 19 -12.46 -14.64 -5.84
N LEU A 20 -12.72 -13.95 -6.95
CA LEU A 20 -13.22 -12.58 -6.92
C LEU A 20 -14.64 -12.50 -6.33
N ALA A 21 -15.52 -13.44 -6.69
CA ALA A 21 -16.85 -13.53 -6.11
C ALA A 21 -16.81 -13.87 -4.61
N SER A 22 -15.85 -14.71 -4.19
CA SER A 22 -15.70 -15.11 -2.80
C SER A 22 -15.40 -13.92 -1.87
N CYS A 23 -14.71 -12.88 -2.37
CA CYS A 23 -14.42 -11.67 -1.60
C CYS A 23 -15.67 -10.87 -1.18
N PHE A 24 -16.85 -11.15 -1.75
CA PHE A 24 -18.11 -10.52 -1.33
C PHE A 24 -18.73 -11.18 -0.08
N PHE A 25 -18.24 -12.35 0.34
CA PHE A 25 -18.71 -13.01 1.54
C PHE A 25 -18.00 -12.50 2.79
N SER A 26 -18.75 -12.19 3.85
CA SER A 26 -18.21 -11.66 5.11
C SER A 26 -17.20 -12.56 5.82
N PHE A 27 -17.08 -13.84 5.43
CA PHE A 27 -16.09 -14.75 5.99
C PHE A 27 -14.68 -14.49 5.47
N ILE A 28 -14.53 -13.76 4.36
CA ILE A 28 -13.23 -13.48 3.75
C ILE A 28 -12.74 -12.10 4.20
N SER A 29 -11.82 -12.09 5.16
CA SER A 29 -11.14 -10.87 5.59
C SER A 29 -10.13 -10.38 4.53
N PRO A 30 -9.78 -9.08 4.51
CA PRO A 30 -8.77 -8.53 3.59
C PRO A 30 -7.42 -9.29 3.56
N PRO A 31 -6.86 -9.76 4.70
CA PRO A 31 -5.74 -10.70 4.74
C PRO A 31 -5.87 -11.92 3.83
N ILE A 32 -7.02 -12.60 3.95
CA ILE A 32 -7.26 -13.88 3.31
C ILE A 32 -7.45 -13.65 1.81
N ALA A 33 -8.21 -12.62 1.43
CA ALA A 33 -8.37 -12.22 0.05
C ALA A 33 -7.03 -11.90 -0.63
N LEU A 34 -6.16 -11.13 0.05
CA LEU A 34 -4.83 -10.77 -0.45
C LEU A 34 -3.95 -12.02 -0.63
N PHE A 35 -3.92 -12.90 0.37
CA PHE A 35 -3.12 -14.12 0.34
C PHE A 35 -3.58 -15.09 -0.76
N MET A 36 -4.89 -15.29 -0.92
CA MET A 36 -5.45 -16.13 -1.98
C MET A 36 -5.14 -15.54 -3.37
N GLY A 37 -5.31 -14.23 -3.54
CA GLY A 37 -4.99 -13.54 -4.79
C GLY A 37 -3.51 -13.63 -5.15
N LEU A 38 -2.61 -13.46 -4.17
CA LEU A 38 -1.17 -13.57 -4.39
C LEU A 38 -0.75 -14.99 -4.73
N THR A 39 -1.24 -15.98 -3.98
CA THR A 39 -0.96 -17.41 -4.22
C THR A 39 -1.43 -17.81 -5.62
N PHE A 40 -2.63 -17.37 -6.02
CA PHE A 40 -3.15 -17.60 -7.36
C PHE A 40 -2.28 -16.95 -8.44
N ALA A 41 -1.86 -15.69 -8.25
CA ALA A 41 -1.04 -14.98 -9.21
C ALA A 41 0.33 -15.64 -9.43
N LEU A 42 0.94 -16.19 -8.38
CA LEU A 42 2.24 -16.88 -8.44
C LEU A 42 2.16 -18.26 -9.12
N ILE A 43 1.03 -18.97 -9.01
CA ILE A 43 0.88 -20.34 -9.52
C ILE A 43 0.27 -20.37 -10.93
N CYS A 44 -0.75 -19.55 -11.18
CA CYS A 44 -1.65 -19.72 -12.33
C CYS A 44 -1.41 -18.74 -13.50
N ASP A 45 -0.49 -17.79 -13.33
CA ASP A 45 -0.34 -16.60 -14.17
C ASP A 45 -1.64 -15.75 -14.25
N GLN A 46 -1.48 -14.45 -14.51
CA GLN A 46 -2.59 -13.49 -14.49
C GLN A 46 -3.54 -13.64 -15.70
N PRO A 47 -4.82 -14.02 -15.51
CA PRO A 47 -5.73 -14.32 -16.62
C PRO A 47 -6.25 -13.07 -17.35
N HIS A 48 -6.31 -11.91 -16.69
CA HIS A 48 -6.85 -10.66 -17.22
C HIS A 48 -6.00 -9.43 -16.81
N PRO A 49 -4.76 -9.29 -17.31
CA PRO A 49 -3.82 -8.25 -16.86
C PRO A 49 -4.39 -6.82 -16.97
N ASN A 50 -5.00 -6.47 -18.11
CA ASN A 50 -5.51 -5.12 -18.36
C ASN A 50 -6.72 -4.77 -17.48
N PHE A 51 -7.62 -5.74 -17.28
CA PHE A 51 -8.77 -5.57 -16.39
C PHE A 51 -8.30 -5.43 -14.94
N ASN A 52 -7.40 -6.31 -14.49
CA ASN A 52 -6.92 -6.32 -13.11
C ASN A 52 -6.23 -4.99 -12.75
N LYS A 53 -5.41 -4.45 -13.65
CA LYS A 53 -4.77 -3.13 -13.47
C LYS A 53 -5.79 -2.00 -13.32
N LYS A 54 -6.83 -1.98 -14.16
CA LYS A 54 -7.85 -0.92 -14.14
C LYS A 54 -8.74 -1.05 -12.88
N SER A 55 -9.21 -2.27 -12.62
CA SER A 55 -10.08 -2.57 -11.49
C SER A 55 -9.39 -2.35 -10.16
N SER A 56 -8.13 -2.79 -9.98
CA SER A 56 -7.39 -2.56 -8.73
C SER A 56 -7.23 -1.07 -8.42
N LYS A 57 -6.92 -0.26 -9.44
CA LYS A 57 -6.84 1.20 -9.31
C LYS A 57 -8.15 1.82 -8.84
N TYR A 58 -9.26 1.53 -9.53
CA TYR A 58 -10.55 2.15 -9.19
C TYR A 58 -11.15 1.60 -7.90
N LEU A 59 -11.10 0.29 -7.69
CA LEU A 59 -11.60 -0.33 -6.44
C LEU A 59 -10.86 0.24 -5.23
N LEU A 60 -9.53 0.38 -5.30
CA LEU A 60 -8.77 0.97 -4.21
C LEU A 60 -9.18 2.43 -3.94
N GLN A 61 -9.39 3.23 -4.99
CA GLN A 61 -9.87 4.60 -4.84
C GLN A 61 -11.25 4.66 -4.15
N PHE A 62 -12.20 3.83 -4.58
CA PHE A 62 -13.52 3.77 -3.95
C PHE A 62 -13.45 3.29 -2.50
N SER A 63 -12.64 2.27 -2.19
CA SER A 63 -12.44 1.78 -0.82
C SER A 63 -11.86 2.86 0.10
N VAL A 64 -10.88 3.64 -0.37
CA VAL A 64 -10.30 4.74 0.41
C VAL A 64 -11.33 5.84 0.67
N VAL A 65 -12.13 6.20 -0.33
CA VAL A 65 -13.22 7.18 -0.17
C VAL A 65 -14.27 6.67 0.82
N GLY A 66 -14.67 5.40 0.72
CA GLY A 66 -15.61 4.76 1.64
C GLY A 66 -15.11 4.71 3.09
N LEU A 67 -13.84 4.34 3.29
CA LEU A 67 -13.18 4.40 4.60
C LEU A 67 -13.18 5.83 5.17
N GLY A 68 -12.99 6.84 4.31
CA GLY A 68 -13.04 8.24 4.70
C GLY A 68 -14.41 8.66 5.28
N PHE A 69 -15.51 8.20 4.69
CA PHE A 69 -16.87 8.47 5.21
C PHE A 69 -17.16 7.82 6.56
N GLY A 70 -16.49 6.71 6.89
CA GLY A 70 -16.63 6.02 8.17
C GLY A 70 -15.81 6.60 9.33
N MET A 71 -14.98 7.62 9.06
CA MET A 71 -14.03 8.15 10.04
C MET A 71 -14.60 9.35 10.83
N ASN A 72 -14.32 9.41 12.14
CA ASN A 72 -14.64 10.59 12.94
C ASN A 72 -13.70 11.75 12.56
N LEU A 73 -14.24 12.75 11.86
CA LEU A 73 -13.49 13.89 11.32
C LEU A 73 -12.75 14.69 12.42
N HIS A 74 -13.34 14.80 13.61
CA HIS A 74 -12.74 15.56 14.71
C HIS A 74 -11.49 14.87 15.26
N GLN A 75 -11.57 13.56 15.53
CA GLN A 75 -10.42 12.75 15.98
C GLN A 75 -9.30 12.73 14.93
N ALA A 76 -9.68 12.67 13.65
CA ALA A 76 -8.72 12.70 12.55
C ALA A 76 -8.00 14.05 12.41
N LEU A 77 -8.68 15.17 12.66
CA LEU A 77 -8.07 16.50 12.63
C LEU A 77 -7.15 16.75 13.83
N GLU A 78 -7.54 16.32 15.02
CA GLU A 78 -6.77 16.48 16.26
C GLU A 78 -5.48 15.67 16.21
N SER A 79 -5.57 14.36 15.92
CA SER A 79 -4.40 13.49 15.70
C SER A 79 -3.55 13.93 14.49
N GLY A 80 -4.17 14.65 13.54
CA GLY A 80 -3.50 15.16 12.35
C GLY A 80 -2.52 16.27 12.70
N LYS A 81 -2.94 17.24 13.52
CA LYS A 81 -2.10 18.39 13.90
C LYS A 81 -0.79 17.96 14.57
N ASP A 82 -0.85 16.98 15.46
CA ASP A 82 0.33 16.51 16.21
C ASP A 82 1.28 15.64 15.37
N GLY A 83 0.77 14.96 14.34
CA GLY A 83 1.53 14.00 13.53
C GLY A 83 2.19 14.55 12.26
N MET A 84 2.02 15.84 11.95
CA MET A 84 2.41 16.43 10.65
C MET A 84 3.93 16.36 10.40
N VAL A 85 4.72 16.88 11.34
CA VAL A 85 6.19 16.93 11.21
C VAL A 85 6.76 15.52 11.14
N PHE A 86 6.27 14.63 11.99
CA PHE A 86 6.68 13.22 11.99
C PHE A 86 6.36 12.54 10.65
N THR A 87 5.20 12.83 10.07
CA THR A 87 4.82 12.28 8.76
C THR A 87 5.74 12.78 7.65
N ILE A 88 6.02 14.09 7.58
CA ILE A 88 6.93 14.66 6.58
C ILE A 88 8.32 14.03 6.71
N ILE A 89 8.89 14.01 7.92
CA ILE A 89 10.22 13.44 8.17
C ILE A 89 10.23 11.96 7.79
N SER A 90 9.21 11.19 8.17
CA SER A 90 9.14 9.77 7.84
C SER A 90 9.04 9.52 6.34
N VAL A 91 8.23 10.31 5.61
CA VAL A 91 8.03 10.15 4.17
C VAL A 91 9.30 10.52 3.42
N VAL A 92 9.88 11.70 3.72
CA VAL A 92 11.12 12.17 3.10
C VAL A 92 12.27 11.24 3.44
N GLY A 93 12.43 10.85 4.70
CA GLY A 93 13.45 9.91 5.15
C GLY A 93 13.33 8.56 4.44
N THR A 94 12.13 7.98 4.38
CA THR A 94 11.90 6.70 3.70
C THR A 94 12.13 6.80 2.19
N LEU A 95 11.73 7.90 1.56
CA LEU A 95 11.99 8.14 0.13
C LEU A 95 13.50 8.25 -0.16
N LEU A 96 14.23 9.03 0.64
CA LEU A 96 15.66 9.23 0.45
C LEU A 96 16.44 7.94 0.69
N ILE A 97 16.20 7.29 1.83
CA ILE A 97 16.86 6.04 2.20
C ILE A 97 16.51 4.93 1.20
N GLY A 98 15.22 4.77 0.88
CA GLY A 98 14.75 3.77 -0.08
C GLY A 98 15.34 3.98 -1.47
N SER A 99 15.36 5.23 -1.95
CA SER A 99 15.92 5.55 -3.27
C SER A 99 17.43 5.35 -3.30
N PHE A 100 18.13 5.68 -2.21
CA PHE A 100 19.55 5.45 -2.07
C PHE A 100 19.90 3.96 -2.06
N ILE A 101 19.16 3.15 -1.30
CA ILE A 101 19.32 1.69 -1.28
C ILE A 101 19.03 1.11 -2.67
N ALA A 102 17.95 1.53 -3.33
CA ALA A 102 17.60 1.08 -4.67
C ALA A 102 18.71 1.42 -5.69
N TRP A 103 19.28 2.63 -5.61
CA TRP A 103 20.44 3.03 -6.42
C TRP A 103 21.65 2.15 -6.13
N ARG A 104 21.96 1.89 -4.86
CA ARG A 104 23.10 1.04 -4.45
C ARG A 104 22.96 -0.41 -4.90
N MET A 105 21.72 -0.90 -4.96
CA MET A 105 21.35 -2.23 -5.48
C MET A 105 21.26 -2.27 -7.02
N LYS A 106 21.53 -1.14 -7.70
CA LYS A 106 21.45 -1.01 -9.17
C LYS A 106 20.06 -1.32 -9.74
N VAL A 107 19.01 -1.09 -8.95
CA VAL A 107 17.62 -1.18 -9.42
C VAL A 107 17.36 -0.04 -10.43
N ASN A 108 16.50 -0.29 -11.42
CA ASN A 108 16.07 0.75 -12.34
C ASN A 108 15.57 1.98 -11.57
N LYS A 109 16.02 3.19 -11.96
CA LYS A 109 15.70 4.44 -11.25
C LYS A 109 14.20 4.65 -11.02
N LYS A 110 13.36 4.41 -12.03
CA LYS A 110 11.91 4.59 -11.94
C LYS A 110 11.28 3.54 -11.03
N THR A 111 11.66 2.26 -11.18
CA THR A 111 11.20 1.18 -10.30
C THR A 111 11.61 1.41 -8.84
N GLY A 112 12.86 1.77 -8.58
CA GLY A 112 13.37 2.06 -7.25
C GLY A 112 12.65 3.22 -6.59
N TYR A 113 12.40 4.30 -7.34
CA TYR A 113 11.63 5.44 -6.86
C TYR A 113 10.17 5.08 -6.56
N LEU A 114 9.52 4.30 -7.43
CA LEU A 114 8.15 3.83 -7.22
C LEU A 114 8.01 2.93 -5.99
N ILE A 115 8.92 1.98 -5.79
CA ILE A 115 8.94 1.12 -4.60
C ILE A 115 9.16 1.97 -3.35
N SER A 116 10.10 2.90 -3.39
CA SER A 116 10.39 3.81 -2.27
C SER A 116 9.19 4.70 -1.95
N SER A 117 8.51 5.22 -2.96
CA SER A 117 7.32 6.06 -2.76
C SER A 117 6.11 5.28 -2.29
N GLY A 118 5.93 4.06 -2.79
CA GLY A 118 4.92 3.12 -2.28
C GLY A 118 5.16 2.83 -0.80
N THR A 119 6.41 2.56 -0.44
CA THR A 119 6.81 2.28 0.96
C THR A 119 6.72 3.51 1.83
N ALA A 120 6.98 4.73 1.35
CA ALA A 120 6.95 5.92 2.20
C ALA A 120 5.52 6.36 2.58
N ILE A 121 4.52 6.08 1.75
CA ILE A 121 3.21 6.74 1.83
C ILE A 121 2.09 5.74 2.16
N CYS A 122 1.44 5.20 1.13
CA CYS A 122 0.23 4.37 1.25
C CYS A 122 0.23 3.18 0.27
N GLY A 123 1.41 2.70 -0.12
CA GLY A 123 1.59 1.50 -0.92
C GLY A 123 1.17 1.71 -2.39
N GLY A 124 0.20 0.91 -2.84
CA GLY A 124 -0.17 0.84 -4.25
C GLY A 124 -0.77 2.13 -4.83
N SER A 125 -1.49 2.90 -4.01
CA SER A 125 -2.09 4.17 -4.43
C SER A 125 -1.03 5.23 -4.74
N ALA A 126 0.06 5.27 -3.96
CA ALA A 126 1.21 6.15 -4.24
C ALA A 126 1.91 5.78 -5.54
N ILE A 127 2.13 4.48 -5.79
CA ILE A 127 2.72 3.99 -7.06
C ILE A 127 1.83 4.37 -8.25
N ALA A 128 0.51 4.18 -8.12
CA ALA A 128 -0.44 4.51 -9.19
C ALA A 128 -0.51 6.02 -9.48
N ALA A 129 -0.31 6.86 -8.46
CA ALA A 129 -0.27 8.32 -8.60
C ALA A 129 1.04 8.83 -9.21
N ILE A 130 2.19 8.29 -8.78
CA ILE A 130 3.52 8.75 -9.19
C ILE A 130 3.94 8.18 -10.55
N GLY A 131 3.51 6.96 -10.90
CA GLY A 131 3.85 6.30 -12.17
C GLY A 131 3.70 7.21 -13.40
N PRO A 132 2.52 7.84 -13.63
CA PRO A 132 2.33 8.78 -14.74
C PRO A 132 3.22 10.03 -14.67
N VAL A 133 3.48 10.54 -13.45
CA VAL A 133 4.28 11.76 -13.21
C VAL A 133 5.72 11.55 -13.66
N ILE A 134 6.31 10.40 -13.33
CA ILE A 134 7.70 10.07 -13.72
C ILE A 134 7.77 9.36 -15.09
N LYS A 135 6.64 9.28 -15.81
CA LYS A 135 6.49 8.56 -17.08
C LYS A 135 7.02 7.14 -16.99
N ALA A 136 6.68 6.42 -15.92
CA ALA A 136 7.04 5.01 -15.76
C ALA A 136 6.26 4.16 -16.77
N ASP A 137 6.95 3.19 -17.36
CA ASP A 137 6.28 2.22 -18.22
C ASP A 137 5.46 1.23 -17.37
N GLU A 138 4.57 0.49 -18.04
CA GLU A 138 3.68 -0.43 -17.36
C GLU A 138 4.41 -1.56 -16.64
N SER A 139 5.58 -1.98 -17.14
CA SER A 139 6.37 -3.04 -16.53
C SER A 139 6.94 -2.56 -15.19
N GLN A 140 7.45 -1.33 -15.14
CA GLN A 140 7.98 -0.71 -13.93
C GLN A 140 6.89 -0.54 -12.86
N ILE A 141 5.70 -0.07 -13.26
CA ILE A 141 4.56 0.06 -12.34
C ILE A 141 4.14 -1.31 -11.81
N SER A 142 4.02 -2.30 -12.69
CA SER A 142 3.58 -3.66 -12.30
C SER A 142 4.56 -4.34 -11.35
N VAL A 143 5.87 -4.25 -11.64
CA VAL A 143 6.93 -4.79 -10.78
C VAL A 143 6.94 -4.10 -9.41
N SER A 144 6.76 -2.78 -9.39
CA SER A 144 6.74 -2.01 -8.15
C SER A 144 5.53 -2.38 -7.28
N LEU A 145 4.34 -2.46 -7.89
CA LEU A 145 3.11 -2.89 -7.19
C LEU A 145 3.25 -4.31 -6.65
N GLY A 146 3.76 -5.24 -7.47
CA GLY A 146 3.97 -6.63 -7.04
C GLY A 146 4.93 -6.72 -5.86
N THR A 147 6.05 -6.01 -5.92
CA THR A 147 7.04 -5.99 -4.83
C THR A 147 6.44 -5.46 -3.53
N VAL A 148 5.77 -4.31 -3.58
CA VAL A 148 5.17 -3.69 -2.39
C VAL A 148 4.06 -4.57 -1.82
N PHE A 149 3.17 -5.13 -2.64
CA PHE A 149 2.11 -5.99 -2.15
C PHE A 149 2.61 -7.31 -1.57
N ILE A 150 3.67 -7.90 -2.12
CA ILE A 150 4.29 -9.09 -1.54
C ILE A 150 4.87 -8.78 -0.15
N LEU A 151 5.63 -7.69 -0.01
CA LEU A 151 6.20 -7.29 1.28
C LEU A 151 5.11 -6.97 2.30
N ASN A 152 4.04 -6.30 1.87
CA ASN A 152 2.91 -6.00 2.72
C ASN A 152 2.12 -7.26 3.14
N ALA A 153 1.98 -8.23 2.23
CA ALA A 153 1.39 -9.53 2.55
C ALA A 153 2.20 -10.23 3.64
N ILE A 154 3.53 -10.23 3.53
CA ILE A 154 4.42 -10.80 4.55
C ILE A 154 4.22 -10.06 5.87
N ALA A 155 4.24 -8.72 5.85
CA ALA A 155 4.05 -7.90 7.04
C ALA A 155 2.73 -8.21 7.74
N LEU A 156 1.64 -8.38 6.98
CA LEU A 156 0.32 -8.69 7.51
C LEU A 156 0.32 -9.93 8.41
N PHE A 157 1.04 -10.99 8.04
CA PHE A 157 1.11 -12.22 8.83
C PHE A 157 2.18 -12.19 9.91
N VAL A 158 3.32 -11.56 9.62
CA VAL A 158 4.48 -11.53 10.53
C VAL A 158 4.23 -10.60 11.71
N PHE A 159 3.61 -9.44 11.48
CA PHE A 159 3.45 -8.42 12.54
C PHE A 159 2.66 -8.93 13.74
N PRO A 160 1.47 -9.54 13.60
CA PRO A 160 0.71 -10.05 14.74
C PRO A 160 1.52 -11.05 15.58
N ILE A 161 2.25 -11.97 14.92
CA ILE A 161 3.11 -12.95 15.57
C ILE A 161 4.20 -12.25 16.39
N LEU A 162 4.88 -11.26 15.79
CA LEU A 162 5.89 -10.47 16.49
C LEU A 162 5.29 -9.67 17.65
N GLY A 163 4.11 -9.07 17.47
CA GLY A 163 3.42 -8.33 18.51
C GLY A 163 3.13 -9.18 19.74
N HIS A 164 2.61 -10.39 19.54
CA HIS A 164 2.38 -11.34 20.62
C HIS A 164 3.68 -11.79 21.28
N ASN A 165 4.73 -12.06 20.50
CA ASN A 165 6.04 -12.44 21.04
C ASN A 165 6.69 -11.31 21.87
N PHE A 166 6.45 -10.05 21.50
CA PHE A 166 6.90 -8.88 22.26
C PHE A 166 5.97 -8.52 23.42
N GLY A 167 4.83 -9.22 23.58
CA GLY A 167 3.85 -8.94 24.63
C GLY A 167 3.19 -7.57 24.49
N LEU A 168 3.04 -7.05 23.26
CA LEU A 168 2.43 -5.74 23.03
C LEU A 168 0.96 -5.76 23.40
N THR A 169 0.49 -4.71 24.07
CA THR A 169 -0.96 -4.48 24.25
C THR A 169 -1.60 -4.15 22.89
N GLU A 170 -2.92 -4.30 22.79
CA GLU A 170 -3.65 -3.97 21.55
C GLU A 170 -3.39 -2.52 21.10
N HIS A 171 -3.41 -1.57 22.04
CA HIS A 171 -3.09 -0.17 21.76
C HIS A 171 -1.65 0.01 21.23
N GLN A 172 -0.67 -0.64 21.86
CA GLN A 172 0.74 -0.56 21.44
C GLN A 172 0.95 -1.18 20.05
N PHE A 173 0.34 -2.34 19.81
CA PHE A 173 0.37 -2.98 18.50
C PHE A 173 -0.29 -2.11 17.43
N GLY A 174 -1.44 -1.51 17.73
CA GLY A 174 -2.14 -0.60 16.84
C GLY A 174 -1.27 0.58 16.41
N LEU A 175 -0.57 1.21 17.35
CA LEU A 175 0.38 2.29 17.05
C LEU A 175 1.58 1.80 16.23
N TRP A 176 2.21 0.70 16.67
CA TRP A 176 3.41 0.16 16.05
C TRP A 176 3.16 -0.28 14.61
N SER A 177 2.09 -1.06 14.38
CA SER A 177 1.70 -1.53 13.06
C SER A 177 1.32 -0.36 12.12
N ALA A 178 0.64 0.68 12.62
CA ALA A 178 0.29 1.85 11.81
C ALA A 178 1.51 2.68 11.37
N ILE A 179 2.58 2.68 12.17
CA ILE A 179 3.82 3.35 11.81
C ILE A 179 4.62 2.52 10.80
N ALA A 180 4.73 1.21 11.04
CA ALA A 180 5.64 0.33 10.31
C ALA A 180 5.07 -0.28 9.02
N ILE A 181 3.76 -0.54 8.95
CA ILE A 181 3.12 -1.11 7.75
C ILE A 181 2.60 0.03 6.90
N HIS A 182 3.22 0.32 5.77
CA HIS A 182 2.92 1.50 4.94
C HIS A 182 1.76 1.35 3.96
N ASP A 183 0.92 0.34 4.13
CA ASP A 183 -0.26 0.08 3.30
C ASP A 183 -1.51 -0.07 4.17
N THR A 184 -2.56 0.69 3.83
CA THR A 184 -3.77 0.77 4.66
C THR A 184 -4.51 -0.57 4.74
N SER A 185 -4.63 -1.29 3.63
CA SER A 185 -5.26 -2.62 3.62
C SER A 185 -4.51 -3.60 4.52
N SER A 186 -3.18 -3.54 4.50
CA SER A 186 -2.34 -4.49 5.23
C SER A 186 -2.27 -4.18 6.72
N VAL A 187 -2.28 -2.90 7.11
CA VAL A 187 -2.37 -2.55 8.54
C VAL A 187 -3.72 -2.94 9.12
N VAL A 188 -4.83 -2.67 8.41
CA VAL A 188 -6.18 -3.06 8.83
C VAL A 188 -6.28 -4.58 8.99
N GLY A 189 -5.67 -5.32 8.07
CA GLY A 189 -5.61 -6.78 8.15
C GLY A 189 -4.83 -7.28 9.36
N ALA A 190 -3.63 -6.73 9.61
CA ALA A 190 -2.79 -7.12 10.73
C ALA A 190 -3.42 -6.76 12.08
N SER A 191 -3.99 -5.56 12.19
CA SER A 191 -4.58 -5.06 13.43
C SER A 191 -5.92 -5.72 13.76
N SER A 192 -6.76 -6.01 12.76
CA SER A 192 -7.96 -6.82 12.94
C SER A 192 -7.65 -8.23 13.44
N ALA A 193 -6.53 -8.82 13.01
CA ALA A 193 -6.08 -10.12 13.51
C ALA A 193 -5.53 -10.06 14.95
N TYR A 194 -5.16 -8.87 15.43
CA TYR A 194 -4.58 -8.67 16.76
C TYR A 194 -5.62 -8.31 17.83
N GLY A 195 -6.66 -7.54 17.45
CA GLY A 195 -7.77 -7.19 18.34
C GLY A 195 -8.55 -5.96 17.88
N GLU A 196 -9.73 -5.74 18.48
CA GLU A 196 -10.64 -4.64 18.14
C GLU A 196 -10.06 -3.26 18.48
N GLU A 197 -9.37 -3.15 19.63
CA GLU A 197 -8.73 -1.90 20.01
C GLU A 197 -7.53 -1.61 19.09
N ALA A 198 -6.75 -2.64 18.77
CA ALA A 198 -5.63 -2.53 17.83
C ALA A 198 -6.11 -2.04 16.46
N LEU A 199 -7.22 -2.60 15.95
CA LEU A 199 -7.84 -2.18 14.70
C LEU A 199 -8.24 -0.71 14.72
N LYS A 200 -8.94 -0.29 15.78
CA LYS A 200 -9.39 1.09 15.93
C LYS A 200 -8.21 2.07 15.98
N VAL A 201 -7.22 1.80 16.82
CA VAL A 201 -6.02 2.64 16.98
C VAL A 201 -5.24 2.71 15.66
N ALA A 202 -4.95 1.57 15.06
CA ALA A 202 -4.15 1.52 13.83
C ALA A 202 -4.83 2.27 12.68
N THR A 203 -6.13 2.04 12.49
CA THR A 203 -6.90 2.66 11.40
C THR A 203 -6.98 4.17 11.59
N THR A 204 -7.26 4.64 12.81
CA THR A 204 -7.29 6.07 13.13
C THR A 204 -5.95 6.73 12.83
N VAL A 205 -4.84 6.16 13.33
CA VAL A 205 -3.50 6.72 13.10
C VAL A 205 -3.15 6.71 11.61
N LYS A 206 -3.48 5.64 10.88
CA LYS A 206 -3.15 5.50 9.46
C LYS A 206 -3.91 6.48 8.58
N LEU A 207 -5.24 6.54 8.75
CA LEU A 207 -6.09 7.44 7.98
C LEU A 207 -5.79 8.90 8.29
N THR A 208 -5.52 9.22 9.56
CA THR A 208 -5.11 10.57 9.97
C THR A 208 -3.83 11.01 9.28
N ARG A 209 -2.81 10.14 9.21
CA ARG A 209 -1.58 10.45 8.46
C ARG A 209 -1.82 10.56 6.96
N ALA A 210 -2.74 9.77 6.40
CA ALA A 210 -3.09 9.83 4.98
C ALA A 210 -3.78 11.15 4.57
N LEU A 211 -4.51 11.82 5.47
CA LEU A 211 -5.11 13.14 5.21
C LEU A 211 -4.06 14.20 4.85
N TRP A 212 -2.85 14.10 5.41
CA TRP A 212 -1.75 15.03 5.13
C TRP A 212 -1.10 14.85 3.75
N ILE A 213 -1.41 13.77 3.04
CA ILE A 213 -0.93 13.57 1.66
C ILE A 213 -1.43 14.68 0.75
N ILE A 214 -2.65 15.18 0.92
CA ILE A 214 -3.23 16.22 0.05
C ILE A 214 -2.47 17.55 0.20
N PRO A 215 -2.28 18.13 1.40
CA PRO A 215 -1.46 19.32 1.60
C PRO A 215 -0.02 19.14 1.11
N ILE A 216 0.62 18.02 1.45
CA ILE A 216 2.02 17.76 1.09
C ILE A 216 2.17 17.60 -0.43
N ALA A 217 1.25 16.91 -1.11
CA ALA A 217 1.26 16.79 -2.56
C ALA A 217 1.05 18.15 -3.24
N PHE A 218 0.19 19.01 -2.70
CA PHE A 218 0.02 20.39 -3.19
C PHE A 218 1.28 21.24 -3.01
N VAL A 219 1.87 21.22 -1.82
CA VAL A 219 3.10 21.97 -1.52
C VAL A 219 4.27 21.46 -2.36
N THR A 220 4.41 20.13 -2.49
CA THR A 220 5.47 19.50 -3.28
C THR A 220 5.29 19.79 -4.77
N SER A 221 4.06 19.75 -5.29
CA SER A 221 3.73 20.16 -6.67
C SER A 221 4.10 21.62 -6.91
N PHE A 222 3.82 22.51 -5.95
CA PHE A 222 4.17 23.92 -6.06
C PHE A 222 5.68 24.16 -6.06
N ILE A 223 6.41 23.49 -5.16
CA ILE A 223 7.88 23.55 -5.07
C ILE A 223 8.52 22.98 -6.34
N PHE A 224 8.04 21.84 -6.87
CA PHE A 224 8.56 21.27 -8.11
C PHE A 224 8.24 22.12 -9.34
N LYS A 225 7.10 22.81 -9.36
CA LYS A 225 6.75 23.76 -10.42
C LYS A 225 7.69 24.97 -10.40
N ILE A 226 8.05 25.46 -9.23
CA ILE A 226 9.04 26.54 -9.04
C ILE A 226 10.45 26.11 -9.41
N LEU A 227 10.90 24.93 -8.97
CA LEU A 227 12.21 24.38 -9.33
C LEU A 227 12.35 24.17 -10.84
N ASN A 228 11.33 23.63 -11.51
CA ASN A 228 11.33 23.49 -12.96
C ASN A 228 11.29 24.85 -13.69
N TYR A 229 10.65 25.88 -13.11
CA TYR A 229 10.67 27.24 -13.64
C TYR A 229 12.07 27.87 -13.56
N LEU A 230 12.75 27.73 -12.41
CA LEU A 230 14.12 28.23 -12.21
C LEU A 230 15.17 27.49 -13.06
N THR A 231 14.91 26.22 -13.41
CA THR A 231 15.78 25.44 -14.31
C THR A 231 15.58 25.82 -15.79
N TYR A 232 14.45 26.46 -16.12
CA TYR A 232 14.12 26.95 -17.46
C TYR A 232 14.68 28.36 -17.75
N GLU A 233 14.89 29.18 -16.71
CA GLU A 233 15.56 30.49 -16.85
C GLU A 233 17.10 30.40 -16.93
N THR A 234 17.67 29.22 -16.62
CA THR A 234 19.12 28.99 -16.61
C THR A 234 19.66 28.22 -17.83
N ASN A 235 18.80 27.91 -18.82
CA ASN A 235 19.17 27.40 -20.15
C ASN A 235 18.67 28.37 -21.24
#